data_AF-A0A2E4EWC5-F1
#
_entry.id   AF-A0A2E4EWC5-F1
#
_cell.length_a   1.000
_cell.length_b   1.000
_cell.length_c   1.000
_cell.angle_alpha   90.00
_cell.angle_beta   90.00
_cell.angle_gamma   90.00
#
_symmetry.space_group_name_H-M   'P 1'
#
loop_
_entity.id
_entity.type
_entity.pdbx_description
1 polymer ?
#
loop_
_entity_poly.entity_id
_entity_poly.type
_entity_poly.pdbx_seq_one_letter_code
_entity_poly.pdbx_strand_id
1 'polypeptide(L)'
;MAISKAKAVKGLTRGPGVYVMRNGEQAVLYVGKARSLKARVSSYFNAPQENSRLRLMMNQVEAIEIQRTRTETEALLLECNLIKELRPKFNVLLRDDKSYPYLKVSTTERFPRLSFYRGSTKVEDRLFGPYANAGSVRLMLAQLQKVIPIRQCDNTTFRNRSRPCLQHQIGRCSAPCVGLVSEHEYAEDVRELMLLLDGKESQISTAFARKMEEAAVAQDYESAARYRDRILALRKLQERQYVSSGQHNADVVLLTERSGSSV
;
A
#
# COMPACT_ATOMS: atom_id res chain seq x y z
N MET A 1 25.71 9.70 12.13
CA MET A 1 26.97 10.05 11.44
C MET A 1 26.62 11.03 10.32
N ALA A 2 26.88 12.32 10.50
CA ALA A 2 26.64 13.33 9.48
C ALA A 2 27.72 13.19 8.40
N ILE A 3 27.32 13.02 7.14
CA ILE A 3 28.27 12.93 6.03
C ILE A 3 28.16 14.19 5.18
N SER A 4 29.31 14.78 4.79
CA SER A 4 29.33 15.95 3.90
C SER A 4 28.70 15.63 2.54
N LYS A 5 28.11 16.65 1.91
CA LYS A 5 27.38 16.59 0.63
C LYS A 5 28.03 15.69 -0.46
N ALA A 6 29.36 15.74 -0.60
CA ALA A 6 30.10 14.96 -1.60
C ALA A 6 30.49 13.54 -1.14
N LYS A 7 30.66 13.33 0.18
CA LYS A 7 31.10 12.04 0.75
C LYS A 7 29.89 11.12 1.07
N ALA A 8 28.69 11.69 1.13
CA ALA A 8 27.45 11.01 1.51
C ALA A 8 27.12 9.81 0.61
N VAL A 9 27.43 9.86 -0.68
CA VAL A 9 27.02 8.82 -1.65
C VAL A 9 27.90 7.56 -1.62
N LYS A 10 29.19 7.70 -1.32
CA LYS A 10 30.16 6.58 -1.44
C LYS A 10 29.99 5.51 -0.36
N GLY A 11 29.41 5.84 0.81
CA GLY A 11 29.20 4.92 1.93
C GLY A 11 27.79 4.34 2.07
N LEU A 12 26.88 4.60 1.12
CA LEU A 12 25.48 4.22 1.28
C LEU A 12 25.22 2.75 0.99
N THR A 13 24.39 2.15 1.84
CA THR A 13 23.85 0.81 1.63
C THR A 13 22.78 0.81 0.54
N ARG A 14 22.65 -0.34 -0.14
CA ARG A 14 21.55 -0.59 -1.08
C ARG A 14 20.24 -1.05 -0.39
N GLY A 15 20.25 -1.19 0.94
CA GLY A 15 19.08 -1.56 1.74
C GLY A 15 18.19 -0.38 2.17
N PRO A 16 17.05 -0.69 2.82
CA PRO A 16 16.06 0.30 3.21
C PRO A 16 16.50 1.14 4.41
N GLY A 17 15.89 2.32 4.54
CA GLY A 17 16.08 3.19 5.68
C GLY A 17 15.53 4.59 5.48
N VAL A 18 15.84 5.46 6.43
CA VAL A 18 15.44 6.88 6.46
C VAL A 18 16.68 7.75 6.37
N TYR A 19 16.56 8.87 5.65
CA TYR A 19 17.58 9.91 5.60
C TYR A 19 17.01 11.24 6.10
N VAL A 20 17.85 12.01 6.78
CA VAL A 20 17.53 13.33 7.34
C VAL A 20 18.52 14.33 6.74
N MET A 21 18.00 15.40 6.14
CA MET A 21 18.81 16.46 5.53
C MET A 21 18.81 17.69 6.43
N ARG A 22 19.99 18.26 6.68
CA ARG A 22 20.20 19.43 7.53
C ARG A 22 20.93 20.56 6.81
N ASN A 23 20.69 21.80 7.26
CA ASN A 23 21.49 22.96 6.86
C ASN A 23 22.75 23.13 7.73
N GLY A 24 23.55 24.16 7.47
CA GLY A 24 24.77 24.46 8.24
C GLY A 24 24.51 24.77 9.73
N GLU A 25 23.32 25.26 10.05
CA GLU A 25 22.87 25.50 11.43
C GLU A 25 22.32 24.23 12.12
N GLN A 26 22.49 23.05 11.51
CA GLN A 26 21.95 21.76 11.97
C GLN A 26 20.42 21.67 12.00
N ALA A 27 19.69 22.65 11.46
CA ALA A 27 18.23 22.61 11.35
C ALA A 27 17.78 21.56 10.33
N VAL A 28 16.74 20.79 10.67
CA VAL A 28 16.21 19.72 9.83
C VAL A 28 15.37 20.30 8.70
N LEU A 29 15.84 20.13 7.47
CA LEU A 29 15.17 20.62 6.27
C LEU A 29 14.17 19.60 5.74
N TYR A 30 14.54 18.32 5.71
CA TYR A 30 13.74 17.26 5.11
C TYR A 30 14.06 15.89 5.71
N VAL A 31 13.03 15.05 5.82
CA VAL A 31 13.14 13.63 6.18
C VAL A 31 12.48 12.81 5.08
N GLY A 32 13.13 11.73 4.65
CA GLY A 32 12.55 10.83 3.65
C GLY A 32 12.96 9.37 3.85
N LYS A 33 12.11 8.43 3.42
CA LYS A 33 12.44 7.00 3.35
C LYS A 33 13.00 6.58 1.99
N ALA A 34 13.71 5.47 1.98
CA ALA A 34 14.18 4.82 0.77
C ALA A 34 14.13 3.29 0.89
N ARG A 35 13.83 2.60 -0.22
CA ARG A 35 14.07 1.15 -0.36
C ARG A 35 15.55 0.83 -0.57
N SER A 36 16.22 1.71 -1.30
CA SER A 36 17.67 1.72 -1.48
C SER A 36 18.17 3.13 -1.20
N LEU A 37 18.79 3.32 -0.03
CA LEU A 37 19.36 4.59 0.38
C LEU A 37 20.36 5.12 -0.65
N LYS A 38 21.23 4.25 -1.19
CA LYS A 38 22.19 4.62 -2.22
C LYS A 38 21.51 5.18 -3.46
N ALA A 39 20.51 4.50 -4.02
CA ALA A 39 19.83 4.96 -5.23
C ALA A 39 19.09 6.29 -4.97
N ARG A 40 18.34 6.36 -3.86
CA ARG A 40 17.50 7.53 -3.54
C ARG A 40 18.31 8.78 -3.21
N VAL A 41 19.39 8.66 -2.45
CA VAL A 41 20.21 9.83 -2.10
C VAL A 41 21.01 10.28 -3.32
N SER A 42 21.52 9.36 -4.14
CA SER A 42 22.25 9.70 -5.37
C SER A 42 21.38 10.47 -6.37
N SER A 43 20.08 10.19 -6.45
CA SER A 43 19.19 10.87 -7.41
C SER A 43 19.09 12.38 -7.18
N TYR A 44 19.31 12.86 -5.95
CA TYR A 44 19.32 14.30 -5.68
C TYR A 44 20.53 15.03 -6.29
N PHE A 45 21.62 14.32 -6.59
CA PHE A 45 22.85 14.87 -7.14
C PHE A 45 22.98 14.72 -8.66
N ASN A 46 22.31 13.72 -9.24
CA ASN A 46 22.49 13.35 -10.64
C ASN A 46 21.41 13.89 -11.59
N ALA A 47 20.26 14.35 -11.10
CA ALA A 47 19.16 14.78 -11.95
C ALA A 47 19.16 16.31 -12.17
N PRO A 48 18.88 16.82 -13.39
CA PRO A 48 18.54 18.23 -13.59
C PRO A 48 17.31 18.55 -12.74
N GLN A 49 17.46 19.46 -11.80
CA GLN A 49 16.43 19.77 -10.81
C GLN A 49 15.32 20.62 -11.44
N GLU A 50 14.44 20.05 -12.26
CA GLU A 50 13.29 20.75 -12.88
C GLU A 50 12.36 21.36 -11.83
N ASN A 51 12.31 20.80 -10.63
CA ASN A 51 11.51 21.30 -9.52
C ASN A 51 12.26 22.39 -8.71
N SER A 52 11.77 23.63 -8.78
CA SER A 52 12.33 24.79 -8.08
C SER A 52 12.41 24.62 -6.55
N ARG A 53 11.43 23.97 -5.93
CA ARG A 53 11.41 23.72 -4.48
C ARG A 53 12.49 22.73 -4.07
N LEU A 54 12.68 21.68 -4.86
CA LEU A 54 13.71 20.68 -4.58
C LEU A 54 15.12 21.29 -4.72
N ARG A 55 15.31 22.13 -5.74
CA ARG A 55 16.55 22.91 -5.93
C ARG A 55 16.84 23.82 -4.75
N LEU A 56 15.84 24.57 -4.29
CA LEU A 56 15.95 25.46 -3.13
C LEU A 56 16.38 24.70 -1.87
N MET A 57 15.75 23.55 -1.62
CA MET A 57 16.11 22.68 -0.49
C MET A 57 17.55 22.21 -0.60
N MET A 58 17.93 21.63 -1.75
CA MET A 58 19.27 21.06 -1.95
C MET A 58 20.39 22.10 -1.88
N ASN A 59 20.11 23.37 -2.18
CA ASN A 59 21.07 24.47 -1.99
C ASN A 59 21.37 24.74 -0.50
N GLN A 60 20.41 24.49 0.39
CA GLN A 60 20.56 24.69 1.83
C GLN A 60 21.14 23.45 2.54
N VAL A 61 21.14 22.28 1.90
CA VAL A 61 21.63 21.03 2.51
C VAL A 61 23.16 21.03 2.60
N GLU A 62 23.66 20.84 3.81
CA GLU A 62 25.09 20.69 4.12
C GLU A 62 25.44 19.29 4.65
N ALA A 63 24.50 18.66 5.36
CA ALA A 63 24.67 17.34 5.94
C ALA A 63 23.49 16.41 5.65
N ILE A 64 23.80 15.12 5.45
CA ILE A 64 22.81 14.05 5.35
C ILE A 64 23.13 12.98 6.40
N GLU A 65 22.15 12.69 7.24
CA GLU A 65 22.17 11.60 8.21
C GLU A 65 21.33 10.43 7.70
N ILE A 66 21.73 9.21 8.05
CA ILE A 66 21.06 7.99 7.61
C ILE A 66 20.80 7.08 8.80
N GLN A 67 19.58 6.57 8.89
CA GLN A 67 19.20 5.48 9.78
C GLN A 67 18.74 4.29 8.94
N ARG A 68 19.47 3.18 9.03
CA ARG A 68 19.14 1.93 8.32
C ARG A 68 18.02 1.22 9.04
N THR A 69 17.12 0.61 8.28
CA THR A 69 16.08 -0.28 8.81
C THR A 69 16.22 -1.66 8.20
N ARG A 70 15.59 -2.67 8.79
CA ARG A 70 15.59 -4.04 8.24
C ARG A 70 14.59 -4.16 7.11
N THR A 71 13.47 -3.47 7.24
CA THR A 71 12.37 -3.51 6.27
C THR A 71 11.97 -2.11 5.80
N GLU A 72 11.27 -2.06 4.67
CA GLU A 72 10.69 -0.83 4.15
C GLU A 72 9.55 -0.31 5.04
N THR A 73 8.82 -1.21 5.68
CA THR A 73 7.75 -0.89 6.61
C THR A 73 8.30 -0.18 7.85
N GLU A 74 9.41 -0.67 8.41
CA GLU A 74 10.13 0.03 9.48
C GLU A 74 10.62 1.41 9.01
N ALA A 75 11.16 1.53 7.79
CA ALA A 75 11.59 2.81 7.25
C ALA A 75 10.42 3.80 7.14
N LEU A 76 9.25 3.33 6.72
CA LEU A 76 8.04 4.13 6.65
C LEU A 76 7.61 4.60 8.05
N LEU A 77 7.54 3.70 9.04
CA LEU A 77 7.18 4.06 10.41
C LEU A 77 8.15 5.10 11.01
N LEU A 78 9.45 4.87 10.85
CA LEU A 78 10.49 5.75 11.35
C LEU A 78 10.46 7.13 10.68
N GLU A 79 10.24 7.19 9.37
CA GLU A 79 10.10 8.45 8.62
C GLU A 79 8.98 9.32 9.21
N CYS A 80 7.81 8.75 9.50
CA CYS A 80 6.71 9.50 10.09
C CYS A 80 7.00 10.02 11.48
N ASN A 81 7.59 9.18 12.33
CA ASN A 81 7.95 9.60 13.68
C ASN A 81 8.91 10.79 13.63
N LEU A 82 9.93 10.73 12.77
CA LEU A 82 10.90 11.81 12.58
C LEU A 82 10.25 13.06 11.94
N ILE A 83 9.32 12.93 10.99
CA ILE A 83 8.62 14.10 10.42
C ILE A 83 7.77 14.79 11.49
N LYS A 84 7.10 14.03 12.37
CA LYS A 84 6.25 14.58 13.45
C LYS A 84 7.06 15.25 14.55
N GLU A 85 8.17 14.61 14.94
CA GLU A 85 9.07 15.10 15.97
C GLU A 85 9.83 16.35 15.50
N LEU A 86 10.39 16.31 14.29
CA LEU A 86 11.31 17.34 13.79
C LEU A 86 10.61 18.43 12.97
N ARG A 87 9.37 18.20 12.55
CA ARG A 87 8.54 19.09 11.70
C ARG A 87 9.33 19.81 10.59
N PRO A 88 10.01 19.07 9.69
CA PRO A 88 10.93 19.67 8.72
C PRO A 88 10.23 20.63 7.77
N LYS A 89 10.90 21.74 7.44
CA LYS A 89 10.35 22.82 6.60
C LYS A 89 9.86 22.33 5.23
N PHE A 90 10.58 21.39 4.61
CA PHE A 90 10.29 20.95 3.25
C PHE A 90 9.37 19.73 3.15
N ASN A 91 9.08 19.02 4.25
CA ASN A 91 8.06 17.97 4.27
C ASN A 91 6.65 18.60 4.24
N VAL A 92 5.81 18.18 3.28
CA VAL A 92 4.40 18.62 3.18
C VAL A 92 3.44 17.63 3.80
N LEU A 93 3.66 16.34 3.53
CA LEU A 93 2.85 15.25 4.06
C LEU A 93 3.32 14.89 5.47
N LEU A 94 2.40 14.43 6.32
CA LEU A 94 2.67 13.91 7.68
C LEU A 94 3.21 14.96 8.67
N ARG A 95 3.16 16.24 8.32
CA ARG A 95 3.45 17.37 9.23
C ARG A 95 2.31 17.63 10.22
N ASP A 96 1.12 17.12 9.91
CA ASP A 96 -0.05 17.13 10.78
C ASP A 96 -0.04 15.90 11.70
N ASP A 97 -0.86 15.91 12.76
CA ASP A 97 -0.92 14.82 13.75
C ASP A 97 -1.59 13.54 13.19
N LYS A 98 -1.70 13.39 11.87
CA LYS A 98 -2.32 12.24 11.24
C LYS A 98 -1.45 10.99 11.44
N SER A 99 -2.05 9.91 11.94
CA SER A 99 -1.41 8.59 11.94
C SER A 99 -1.44 7.95 10.55
N TYR A 100 -0.55 6.96 10.35
CA TYR A 100 -0.58 6.18 9.12
C TYR A 100 -1.93 5.45 8.98
N PRO A 101 -2.44 5.38 7.75
CA PRO A 101 -3.63 4.61 7.49
C PRO A 101 -3.30 3.11 7.38
N TYR A 102 -4.22 2.31 7.88
CA TYR A 102 -4.19 0.84 7.89
C TYR A 102 -5.47 0.30 7.26
N LEU A 103 -5.40 -0.95 6.80
CA LEU A 103 -6.59 -1.79 6.70
C LEU A 103 -6.84 -2.42 8.06
N LYS A 104 -8.08 -2.42 8.52
CA LYS A 104 -8.49 -3.03 9.77
C LYS A 104 -9.56 -4.07 9.50
N VAL A 105 -9.35 -5.27 10.01
CA VAL A 105 -10.35 -6.34 10.03
C VAL A 105 -10.85 -6.50 11.45
N SER A 106 -12.16 -6.34 11.66
CA SER A 106 -12.74 -6.58 12.99
C SER A 106 -12.65 -8.05 13.36
N THR A 107 -12.31 -8.35 14.62
CA THR A 107 -12.13 -9.74 15.09
C THR A 107 -13.23 -10.19 16.05
N THR A 108 -13.96 -9.25 16.63
CA THR A 108 -14.98 -9.51 17.66
C THR A 108 -16.40 -9.51 17.11
N GLU A 109 -16.60 -9.09 15.86
CA GLU A 109 -17.91 -9.01 15.23
C GLU A 109 -18.31 -10.36 14.61
N ARG A 110 -19.58 -10.75 14.76
CA ARG A 110 -20.16 -11.96 14.12
C ARG A 110 -19.94 -11.99 12.60
N PHE A 111 -20.06 -10.82 11.98
CA PHE A 111 -19.74 -10.61 10.57
C PHE A 111 -18.60 -9.59 10.47
N PRO A 112 -17.33 -10.05 10.51
CA PRO A 112 -16.15 -9.20 10.41
C PRO A 112 -16.20 -8.25 9.21
N ARG A 113 -15.76 -7.02 9.40
CA ARG A 113 -15.69 -6.01 8.34
C ARG A 113 -14.25 -5.64 8.05
N LEU A 114 -13.97 -5.37 6.77
CA LEU A 114 -12.71 -4.79 6.32
C LEU A 114 -12.91 -3.28 6.17
N SER A 115 -12.07 -2.48 6.83
CA SER A 115 -12.26 -1.03 6.88
C SER A 115 -10.95 -0.25 6.80
N PHE A 116 -11.04 0.99 6.33
CA PHE A 116 -9.97 1.96 6.50
C PHE A 116 -9.88 2.35 7.98
N TYR A 117 -8.68 2.31 8.55
CA TYR A 117 -8.43 2.74 9.92
C TYR A 117 -7.28 3.72 9.99
N ARG A 118 -7.43 4.73 10.85
CA ARG A 118 -6.39 5.69 11.20
C ARG A 118 -6.52 5.98 12.69
N GLY A 119 -5.53 5.59 13.48
CA GLY A 119 -5.55 5.75 14.93
C GLY A 119 -4.36 5.08 15.60
N SER A 120 -4.53 4.73 16.87
CA SER A 120 -3.56 3.96 17.65
C SER A 120 -3.43 2.53 17.10
N THR A 121 -2.22 1.98 17.09
CA THR A 121 -2.00 0.58 16.72
C THR A 121 -2.32 -0.40 17.85
N LYS A 122 -2.56 0.09 19.07
CA LYS A 122 -2.98 -0.71 20.24
C LYS A 122 -4.48 -0.94 20.21
N VAL A 123 -4.94 -1.79 19.30
CA VAL A 123 -6.35 -2.20 19.16
C VAL A 123 -6.43 -3.72 19.14
N GLU A 124 -7.56 -4.28 19.56
CA GLU A 124 -7.82 -5.73 19.53
C GLU A 124 -8.02 -6.27 18.10
N ASP A 125 -8.49 -5.40 17.19
CA ASP A 125 -8.69 -5.73 15.78
C ASP A 125 -7.36 -5.97 15.06
N ARG A 126 -7.40 -6.78 13.99
CA ARG A 126 -6.20 -6.98 13.16
C ARG A 126 -5.96 -5.79 12.24
N LEU A 127 -4.76 -5.22 12.33
CA LEU A 127 -4.29 -4.14 11.46
C LEU A 127 -3.30 -4.66 10.42
N PHE A 128 -3.49 -4.24 9.18
CA PHE A 128 -2.62 -4.53 8.04
C PHE A 128 -2.13 -3.23 7.43
N GLY A 129 -0.84 -3.16 7.12
CA GLY A 129 -0.14 -1.92 6.75
C GLY A 129 1.10 -1.72 7.63
N PRO A 130 1.54 -0.48 7.88
CA PRO A 130 1.02 0.82 7.42
C PRO A 130 1.08 1.05 5.91
N TYR A 131 0.18 1.88 5.39
CA TYR A 131 0.19 2.33 4.00
C TYR A 131 0.71 3.76 3.88
N ALA A 132 1.34 4.09 2.75
CA ALA A 132 1.96 5.40 2.53
C ALA A 132 0.97 6.58 2.63
N ASN A 133 -0.27 6.39 2.14
CA ASN A 133 -1.31 7.40 2.22
C ASN A 133 -2.71 6.76 2.19
N ALA A 134 -3.74 7.58 2.45
CA ALA A 134 -5.11 7.08 2.51
C ALA A 134 -5.67 6.62 1.15
N GLY A 135 -5.14 7.17 0.04
CA GLY A 135 -5.45 6.73 -1.31
C GLY A 135 -4.99 5.28 -1.55
N SER A 136 -3.77 4.94 -1.12
CA SER A 136 -3.24 3.57 -1.21
C SER A 136 -4.12 2.56 -0.46
N VAL A 137 -4.59 2.90 0.74
CA VAL A 137 -5.52 2.03 1.49
C VAL A 137 -6.84 1.85 0.75
N ARG A 138 -7.45 2.94 0.27
CA ARG A 138 -8.73 2.88 -0.44
C ARG A 138 -8.62 2.07 -1.73
N LEU A 139 -7.51 2.21 -2.45
CA LEU A 139 -7.25 1.43 -3.65
C LEU A 139 -7.13 -0.07 -3.31
N MET A 140 -6.31 -0.40 -2.30
CA MET A 140 -6.12 -1.78 -1.86
C MET A 140 -7.43 -2.40 -1.37
N LEU A 141 -8.19 -1.67 -0.56
CA LEU A 141 -9.52 -2.06 -0.08
C LEU A 141 -10.46 -2.40 -1.25
N ALA A 142 -10.52 -1.53 -2.26
CA ALA A 142 -11.36 -1.74 -3.44
C ALA A 142 -10.91 -2.93 -4.30
N GLN A 143 -9.61 -3.28 -4.30
CA GLN A 143 -9.10 -4.44 -5.01
C GLN A 143 -9.41 -5.74 -4.26
N LEU A 144 -9.17 -5.77 -2.95
CA LEU A 144 -9.46 -6.92 -2.10
C LEU A 144 -10.93 -7.34 -2.20
N GLN A 145 -11.86 -6.38 -2.20
CA GLN A 145 -13.28 -6.67 -2.33
C GLN A 145 -13.71 -7.27 -3.67
N LYS A 146 -12.91 -7.11 -4.73
CA LYS A 146 -13.17 -7.78 -6.02
C LYS A 146 -12.76 -9.25 -5.98
N VAL A 147 -11.80 -9.59 -5.12
CA VAL A 147 -11.34 -10.97 -4.92
C VAL A 147 -12.25 -11.67 -3.93
N ILE A 148 -12.60 -11.01 -2.81
CA ILE A 148 -13.37 -11.59 -1.72
C ILE A 148 -14.44 -10.57 -1.28
N PRO A 149 -15.74 -10.84 -1.53
CA PRO A 149 -16.84 -9.92 -1.21
C PRO A 149 -17.05 -9.73 0.30
N ILE A 150 -16.41 -8.71 0.88
CA ILE A 150 -16.45 -8.42 2.32
C ILE A 150 -17.12 -7.06 2.62
N ARG A 151 -17.82 -6.97 3.75
CA ARG A 151 -18.56 -5.76 4.13
C ARG A 151 -17.60 -4.68 4.63
N GLN A 152 -17.99 -3.43 4.43
CA GLN A 152 -17.34 -2.25 5.04
C GLN A 152 -18.27 -1.44 5.94
N CYS A 153 -19.58 -1.67 5.83
CA CYS A 153 -20.56 -0.90 6.58
C CYS A 153 -20.30 -1.02 8.09
N ASP A 154 -20.44 0.11 8.78
CA ASP A 154 -20.43 0.15 10.23
C ASP A 154 -21.61 -0.64 10.81
N ASN A 155 -21.55 -0.96 12.10
CA ASN A 155 -22.53 -1.82 12.75
C ASN A 155 -23.91 -1.17 12.84
N THR A 156 -24.00 0.15 12.91
CA THR A 156 -25.29 0.85 12.91
C THR A 156 -25.95 0.71 11.54
N THR A 157 -25.20 0.99 10.47
CA THR A 157 -25.67 0.75 9.11
C THR A 157 -26.01 -0.72 8.89
N PHE A 158 -25.18 -1.66 9.37
CA PHE A 158 -25.44 -3.10 9.21
C PHE A 158 -26.76 -3.53 9.82
N ARG A 159 -27.05 -3.13 11.07
CA ARG A 159 -28.27 -3.53 11.80
C ARG A 159 -29.54 -2.93 11.20
N ASN A 160 -29.45 -1.75 10.60
CA ASN A 160 -30.62 -1.01 10.12
C ASN A 160 -30.93 -1.24 8.63
N ARG A 161 -30.29 -2.23 7.98
CA ARG A 161 -30.50 -2.50 6.55
C ARG A 161 -31.64 -3.47 6.32
N SER A 162 -32.60 -3.05 5.51
CA SER A 162 -33.71 -3.88 5.03
C SER A 162 -33.52 -4.39 3.59
N ARG A 163 -32.58 -3.82 2.83
CA ARG A 163 -32.29 -4.19 1.43
C ARG A 163 -30.79 -4.20 1.14
N PRO A 164 -30.33 -5.03 0.18
CA PRO A 164 -28.94 -5.03 -0.25
C PRO A 164 -28.49 -3.64 -0.71
N CYS A 165 -27.26 -3.28 -0.38
CA CYS A 165 -26.68 -2.00 -0.77
C CYS A 165 -25.97 -2.07 -2.12
N LEU A 166 -25.55 -0.92 -2.63
CA LEU A 166 -24.80 -0.81 -3.88
C LEU A 166 -23.55 -1.71 -3.90
N GLN A 167 -22.85 -1.86 -2.76
CA GLN A 167 -21.66 -2.71 -2.68
C GLN A 167 -21.97 -4.17 -3.01
N HIS A 168 -23.16 -4.66 -2.64
CA HIS A 168 -23.59 -6.00 -3.04
C HIS A 168 -23.93 -6.07 -4.53
N GLN A 169 -24.68 -5.09 -5.04
CA GLN A 169 -25.08 -5.04 -6.45
C GLN A 169 -23.89 -5.02 -7.41
N ILE A 170 -22.76 -4.43 -7.00
CA ILE A 170 -21.51 -4.41 -7.78
C ILE A 170 -20.53 -5.54 -7.39
N GLY A 171 -20.98 -6.55 -6.65
CA GLY A 171 -20.21 -7.75 -6.32
C GLY A 171 -19.09 -7.58 -5.29
N ARG A 172 -19.10 -6.52 -4.47
CA ARG A 172 -18.06 -6.23 -3.46
C ARG A 172 -18.41 -6.67 -2.05
N CYS A 173 -19.63 -7.12 -1.81
CA CYS A 173 -20.13 -7.56 -0.51
C CYS A 173 -21.13 -8.71 -0.71
N SER A 174 -21.01 -9.79 0.07
CA SER A 174 -21.98 -10.90 0.09
C SER A 174 -23.29 -10.59 0.81
N ALA A 175 -23.51 -9.33 1.23
CA ALA A 175 -24.72 -8.84 1.89
C ALA A 175 -25.19 -9.63 3.14
N PRO A 176 -24.30 -9.90 4.12
CA PRO A 176 -24.70 -10.53 5.38
C PRO A 176 -25.73 -9.72 6.18
N CYS A 177 -25.82 -8.40 5.95
CA CYS A 177 -26.76 -7.52 6.66
C CYS A 177 -28.23 -7.82 6.38
N VAL A 178 -28.54 -8.55 5.30
CA VAL A 178 -29.90 -8.94 4.92
C VAL A 178 -30.03 -10.47 4.76
N GLY A 179 -29.05 -11.23 5.26
CA GLY A 179 -29.12 -12.69 5.28
C GLY A 179 -28.92 -13.40 3.94
N LEU A 180 -28.36 -12.74 2.91
CA LEU A 180 -28.07 -13.36 1.61
C LEU A 180 -26.87 -14.31 1.61
N VAL A 181 -26.13 -14.36 2.71
CA VAL A 181 -25.02 -15.29 2.93
C VAL A 181 -25.11 -15.82 4.35
N SER A 182 -24.82 -17.11 4.53
CA SER A 182 -24.77 -17.70 5.87
C SER A 182 -23.56 -17.17 6.66
N GLU A 183 -23.64 -17.25 7.99
CA GLU A 183 -22.50 -16.90 8.84
C GLU A 183 -21.28 -17.78 8.56
N HIS A 184 -21.50 -19.06 8.30
CA HIS A 184 -20.43 -20.01 8.00
C HIS A 184 -19.70 -19.64 6.70
N GLU A 185 -20.44 -19.43 5.60
CA GLU A 185 -19.84 -19.01 4.32
C GLU A 185 -19.14 -17.66 4.44
N TYR A 186 -19.71 -16.73 5.22
CA TYR A 186 -19.06 -15.45 5.46
C TYR A 186 -17.74 -15.59 6.22
N ALA A 187 -17.70 -16.47 7.23
CA ALA A 187 -16.49 -16.76 7.97
C ALA A 187 -15.40 -17.39 7.10
N GLU A 188 -15.77 -18.23 6.11
CA GLU A 188 -14.85 -18.74 5.09
C GLU A 188 -14.23 -17.60 4.28
N ASP A 189 -15.06 -16.70 3.73
CA ASP A 189 -14.60 -15.52 2.98
C ASP A 189 -13.65 -14.66 3.85
N VAL A 190 -13.98 -14.44 5.13
CA VAL A 190 -13.11 -13.67 6.05
C VAL A 190 -11.77 -14.38 6.27
N ARG A 191 -11.75 -15.71 6.39
CA ARG A 191 -10.50 -16.47 6.55
C ARG A 191 -9.62 -16.36 5.32
N GLU A 192 -10.22 -16.50 4.13
CA GLU A 192 -9.52 -16.29 2.86
C GLU A 192 -8.96 -14.87 2.76
N LEU A 193 -9.72 -13.86 3.20
CA LEU A 193 -9.23 -12.48 3.26
C LEU A 193 -8.02 -12.34 4.20
N MET A 194 -8.04 -12.97 5.37
CA MET A 194 -6.91 -12.94 6.29
C MET A 194 -5.67 -13.60 5.70
N LEU A 195 -5.82 -14.76 5.05
CA LEU A 195 -4.73 -15.45 4.35
C LEU A 195 -4.14 -14.57 3.23
N LEU A 196 -4.99 -13.83 2.51
CA LEU A 196 -4.58 -12.95 1.42
C LEU A 196 -3.76 -11.78 1.98
N LEU A 197 -4.23 -11.19 3.07
CA LEU A 197 -3.56 -10.09 3.74
C LEU A 197 -2.25 -10.51 4.44
N ASP A 198 -2.14 -11.78 4.84
CA ASP A 198 -0.91 -12.37 5.40
C ASP A 198 0.10 -12.81 4.30
N GLY A 199 -0.19 -12.57 3.01
CA GLY A 199 0.73 -12.87 1.90
C GLY A 199 0.79 -14.35 1.53
N LYS A 200 -0.29 -15.10 1.76
CA LYS A 200 -0.41 -16.52 1.39
C LYS A 200 -1.17 -16.67 0.07
N GLU A 201 -0.82 -15.89 -0.95
CA GLU A 201 -1.60 -15.81 -2.19
C GLU A 201 -1.59 -17.13 -2.98
N SER A 202 -0.49 -17.88 -2.93
CA SER A 202 -0.38 -19.20 -3.58
C SER A 202 -1.43 -20.18 -3.06
N GLN A 203 -1.61 -20.22 -1.73
CA GLN A 203 -2.59 -21.10 -1.08
C GLN A 203 -4.01 -20.77 -1.50
N ILE A 204 -4.34 -19.47 -1.61
CA ILE A 204 -5.67 -19.00 -2.03
C ILE A 204 -5.92 -19.32 -3.50
N SER A 205 -4.94 -19.08 -4.37
CA SER A 205 -5.05 -19.38 -5.79
C SER A 205 -5.38 -20.87 -6.02
N THR A 206 -4.65 -21.77 -5.33
CA THR A 206 -4.91 -23.20 -5.37
C THR A 206 -6.28 -23.56 -4.80
N ALA A 207 -6.68 -22.95 -3.68
CA ALA A 207 -7.98 -23.19 -3.06
C ALA A 207 -9.14 -22.78 -3.98
N PHE A 208 -9.05 -21.60 -4.62
CA PHE A 208 -10.06 -21.15 -5.58
C PHE A 208 -10.13 -22.01 -6.82
N ALA A 209 -8.98 -22.44 -7.36
CA ALA A 209 -8.95 -23.34 -8.51
C ALA A 209 -9.65 -24.68 -8.19
N ARG A 210 -9.38 -25.24 -7.00
CA ARG A 210 -10.05 -26.46 -6.55
C ARG A 210 -11.56 -26.28 -6.40
N LYS A 211 -12.00 -25.21 -5.71
CA LYS A 211 -13.43 -24.91 -5.54
C LYS A 211 -14.16 -24.66 -6.87
N MET A 212 -13.47 -24.06 -7.83
CA MET A 212 -13.99 -23.87 -9.20
C MET A 212 -14.21 -25.22 -9.91
N GLU A 213 -13.23 -26.12 -9.81
CA GLU A 213 -13.31 -27.47 -10.41
C GLU A 213 -14.42 -28.30 -9.75
N GLU A 214 -14.48 -28.30 -8.41
CA GLU A 214 -15.52 -28.99 -7.63
C GLU A 214 -16.92 -28.50 -8.04
N ALA A 215 -17.11 -27.18 -8.18
CA ALA A 215 -18.37 -26.60 -8.63
C ALA A 215 -18.72 -27.00 -10.09
N ALA A 216 -17.72 -27.05 -10.97
CA ALA A 216 -17.91 -27.48 -12.36
C ALA A 216 -18.32 -28.97 -12.45
N VAL A 217 -17.67 -29.84 -11.67
CA VAL A 217 -18.04 -31.27 -11.57
C VAL A 217 -19.45 -31.44 -11.02
N ALA A 218 -19.84 -30.62 -10.04
CA ALA A 218 -21.19 -30.58 -9.48
C ALA A 218 -22.23 -29.90 -10.39
N GLN A 219 -21.84 -29.44 -11.58
CA GLN A 219 -22.68 -28.70 -12.53
C GLN A 219 -23.24 -27.37 -12.00
N ASP A 220 -22.64 -26.82 -10.94
CA ASP A 220 -22.91 -25.47 -10.43
C ASP A 220 -22.05 -24.44 -11.16
N TYR A 221 -22.48 -24.11 -12.37
CA TYR A 221 -21.75 -23.18 -13.25
C TYR A 221 -21.71 -21.74 -12.71
N GLU A 222 -22.68 -21.33 -11.88
CA GLU A 222 -22.68 -20.01 -11.26
C GLU A 222 -21.57 -19.88 -10.22
N SER A 223 -21.41 -20.89 -9.37
CA SER A 223 -20.29 -20.94 -8.42
C SER A 223 -18.94 -21.07 -9.13
N ALA A 224 -18.84 -21.90 -10.16
CA ALA A 224 -17.63 -22.03 -10.95
C ALA A 224 -17.22 -20.69 -11.60
N ALA A 225 -18.17 -19.98 -12.21
CA ALA A 225 -17.93 -18.65 -12.78
C ALA A 225 -17.49 -17.63 -11.71
N ARG A 226 -18.10 -17.66 -10.51
CA ARG A 226 -17.69 -16.80 -9.39
C ARG A 226 -16.23 -17.05 -9.00
N TYR A 227 -15.81 -18.30 -8.81
CA TYR A 227 -14.42 -18.62 -8.43
C TYR A 227 -13.43 -18.26 -9.55
N ARG A 228 -13.78 -18.49 -10.82
CA ARG A 228 -12.98 -18.04 -11.97
C ARG A 228 -12.73 -16.53 -11.91
N ASP A 229 -13.78 -15.75 -11.68
CA ASP A 229 -13.69 -14.29 -11.63
C ASP A 229 -12.85 -13.81 -10.43
N ARG A 230 -12.95 -14.50 -9.27
CA ARG A 230 -12.07 -14.28 -8.11
C ARG A 230 -10.60 -14.55 -8.44
N ILE A 231 -10.29 -15.63 -9.16
CA ILE A 231 -8.91 -15.96 -9.60
C ILE A 231 -8.37 -14.87 -10.53
N LEU A 232 -9.18 -14.39 -11.48
CA LEU A 232 -8.78 -13.30 -12.38
C LEU A 232 -8.54 -11.99 -11.62
N ALA A 233 -9.37 -11.68 -10.63
CA ALA A 233 -9.17 -10.51 -9.77
C ALA A 233 -7.89 -10.63 -8.92
N LEU A 234 -7.59 -11.83 -8.39
CA LEU A 234 -6.38 -12.10 -7.62
C LEU A 234 -5.12 -11.90 -8.47
N ARG A 235 -5.08 -12.41 -9.70
CA ARG A 235 -3.95 -12.21 -10.63
C ARG A 235 -3.69 -10.72 -10.90
N LYS A 236 -4.75 -9.95 -11.17
CA LYS A 236 -4.64 -8.48 -11.35
C LYS A 236 -4.13 -7.74 -10.11
N LEU A 237 -4.45 -8.24 -8.92
CA LEU A 237 -3.93 -7.69 -7.67
C LEU A 237 -2.41 -7.94 -7.55
N GLN A 238 -1.98 -9.16 -7.86
CA GLN A 238 -0.57 -9.57 -7.83
C GLN A 238 0.29 -8.78 -8.82
N GLU A 239 -0.17 -8.63 -10.08
CA GLU A 239 0.53 -7.84 -11.11
C GLU A 239 0.80 -6.40 -10.66
N ARG A 240 -0.19 -5.76 -10.01
CA ARG A 240 -0.05 -4.39 -9.52
C ARG A 240 0.86 -4.28 -8.30
N GLN A 241 0.82 -5.26 -7.40
CA GLN A 241 1.75 -5.33 -6.28
C GLN A 241 3.17 -5.49 -6.79
N TYR A 242 3.39 -6.31 -7.83
CA TYR A 242 4.66 -6.48 -8.51
C TYR A 242 5.20 -5.15 -9.08
N VAL A 243 4.38 -4.42 -9.85
CA VAL A 243 4.74 -3.12 -10.44
C VAL A 243 5.03 -2.07 -9.36
N SER A 244 4.23 -2.03 -8.29
CA SER A 244 4.51 -1.14 -7.14
C SER A 244 5.72 -1.57 -6.32
N SER A 245 6.11 -2.85 -6.41
CA SER A 245 7.28 -3.42 -5.72
C SER A 245 8.57 -3.39 -6.56
N GLY A 246 8.53 -2.86 -7.79
CA GLY A 246 9.72 -2.46 -8.54
C GLY A 246 10.70 -3.59 -8.87
N GLN A 247 10.25 -4.83 -9.02
CA GLN A 247 11.05 -5.87 -9.66
C GLN A 247 10.94 -5.72 -11.18
N HIS A 248 11.78 -4.86 -11.77
CA HIS A 248 12.46 -4.98 -13.07
C HIS A 248 12.74 -3.64 -13.76
N ASN A 249 13.80 -3.67 -14.57
CA ASN A 249 14.17 -2.67 -15.55
C ASN A 249 13.00 -2.43 -16.50
N ALA A 250 12.57 -1.18 -16.63
CA ALA A 250 11.62 -0.78 -17.66
C ALA A 250 12.39 -0.50 -18.95
N ASP A 251 12.02 -1.18 -20.03
CA ASP A 251 12.49 -0.81 -21.37
C ASP A 251 11.74 0.45 -21.80
N VAL A 252 12.47 1.56 -21.85
CA VAL A 252 11.96 2.85 -22.33
C VAL A 252 12.25 2.93 -23.82
N VAL A 253 11.21 2.76 -24.64
CA VAL A 253 11.30 3.05 -26.07
C VAL A 253 10.99 4.53 -26.27
N LEU A 254 12.02 5.28 -26.70
CA LEU A 254 11.92 6.70 -26.99
C LEU A 254 11.83 6.87 -28.51
N LEU A 255 10.67 7.28 -29.00
CA LEU A 255 10.50 7.71 -30.38
C LEU A 255 11.01 9.15 -30.49
N THR A 256 12.14 9.32 -31.19
CA THR A 256 12.62 10.64 -31.61
C THR A 256 12.27 10.84 -33.07
N GLU A 257 11.46 11.87 -33.33
CA GLU A 257 11.18 12.32 -34.68
C GLU A 257 12.33 13.24 -35.11
N ARG A 258 13.14 12.81 -36.08
CA ARG A 258 14.14 13.66 -36.72
C ARG A 258 13.42 14.49 -37.77
N SER A 259 13.20 15.77 -37.48
CA SER A 259 12.82 16.75 -38.49
C SER A 259 13.93 16.80 -39.55
N GLY A 260 13.64 16.29 -40.75
CA GLY A 260 14.56 16.36 -41.87
C GLY A 260 14.73 17.83 -42.28
N SER A 261 15.93 18.39 -42.07
CA SER A 261 16.36 19.59 -42.78
C SER A 261 16.77 19.18 -44.18
N SER A 262 15.92 19.45 -45.15
CA SER A 262 16.28 19.42 -46.56
C SER A 262 17.25 20.56 -46.84
N VAL A 263 18.41 20.21 -47.41
CA VAL A 263 19.38 21.12 -48.05
C VAL A 263 18.78 21.74 -49.29
#